data_AF-A0A929GKP3-F1
#
_entry.id   AF-A0A929GKP3-F1
#
_cell.length_a   1.000
_cell.length_b   1.000
_cell.length_c   1.000
_cell.angle_alpha   90.00
_cell.angle_beta   90.00
_cell.angle_gamma   90.00
#
_symmetry.space_group_name_H-M   'P 1'
#
loop_
_entity.id
_entity.type
_entity.pdbx_description
1 polymer ?
#
loop_
_entity_poly.entity_id
_entity_poly.type
_entity_poly.pdbx_seq_one_letter_code
_entity_poly.pdbx_strand_id
1 'polypeptide(L)'
;SAPTVEAKTCKKYGPNGQVIYYACPEAPEKNYRPQWKTTTTQKSGKVVKKEILKESVCYNYPDGSIDYRRCRRQAEDYFDEKCKELKKKYRTTKKPYRQEVKADMDSFCRARRLF
;
A
#
# COMPACT_ATOMS: atom_id res chain seq x y z
N SER A 1 1.61 29.86 3.25
CA SER A 1 2.13 29.35 4.52
C SER A 1 2.39 27.87 4.39
N ALA A 2 3.65 27.44 4.41
CA ALA A 2 3.98 26.02 4.43
C ALA A 2 3.65 25.46 5.83
N PRO A 3 3.03 24.28 5.96
CA PRO A 3 2.83 23.68 7.26
C PRO A 3 4.19 23.27 7.82
N THR A 4 4.59 23.87 8.94
CA THR A 4 5.72 23.40 9.75
C THR A 4 5.33 22.04 10.33
N VAL A 5 5.82 20.97 9.73
CA VAL A 5 5.67 19.61 10.24
C VAL A 5 6.49 19.55 11.54
N GLU A 6 5.82 19.45 12.68
CA GLU A 6 6.50 19.25 13.97
C GLU A 6 7.28 17.93 13.92
N ALA A 7 8.61 18.01 14.06
CA ALA A 7 9.48 16.85 14.00
C ALA A 7 9.19 15.90 15.16
N LYS A 8 8.62 14.73 14.85
CA LYS A 8 8.36 13.67 15.84
C LYS A 8 9.69 13.12 16.38
N THR A 9 9.85 13.10 17.70
CA THR A 9 11.03 12.54 18.38
C THR A 9 10.78 11.10 18.83
N CYS A 10 11.72 10.20 18.52
CA CYS A 10 11.69 8.79 18.88
C CYS A 10 12.72 8.52 19.98
N LYS A 11 12.48 7.50 20.83
CA LYS A 11 13.41 7.06 21.88
C LYS A 11 13.89 5.63 21.66
N LYS A 12 15.16 5.34 21.96
CA LYS A 12 15.73 3.99 22.06
C LYS A 12 16.54 3.85 23.35
N TYR A 13 16.69 2.63 23.84
CA TYR A 13 17.51 2.34 25.01
C TYR A 13 18.89 1.83 24.56
N GLY A 14 19.94 2.51 25.00
CA GLY A 14 21.33 2.13 24.79
C GLY A 14 21.75 0.95 25.67
N PRO A 15 22.94 0.37 25.42
CA PRO A 15 23.44 -0.82 26.10
C PRO A 15 23.59 -0.65 27.63
N ASN A 16 23.71 0.58 28.12
CA ASN A 16 23.83 0.91 29.54
C ASN A 16 22.52 1.47 30.15
N GLY A 17 21.37 1.23 29.51
CA GLY A 17 20.08 1.77 29.97
C GLY A 17 19.84 3.26 29.66
N GLN A 18 20.77 3.91 28.95
CA GLN A 18 20.64 5.30 28.54
C GLN A 18 19.50 5.49 27.51
N VAL A 19 18.64 6.49 27.70
CA VAL A 19 17.62 6.84 26.70
C VAL A 19 18.23 7.77 25.67
N ILE A 20 18.28 7.34 24.41
CA ILE A 20 18.75 8.12 23.27
C ILE A 20 17.52 8.61 22.50
N TYR A 21 17.36 9.93 22.42
CA TYR A 21 16.36 10.57 21.57
C TYR A 21 16.95 10.82 20.18
N TYR A 22 16.18 10.53 19.14
CA TYR A 22 16.55 10.81 17.76
C TYR A 22 15.33 11.33 17.01
N ALA A 23 15.54 12.10 15.94
CA ALA A 23 14.47 12.42 15.01
C ALA A 23 13.91 11.09 14.52
N CYS A 24 12.60 10.84 14.72
CA CYS A 24 11.99 9.71 14.07
C CYS A 24 12.29 9.87 12.57
N PRO A 25 12.85 8.87 11.87
CA PRO A 25 12.83 8.94 10.43
C PRO A 25 11.38 9.19 10.05
N GLU A 26 11.10 10.32 9.40
CA GLU A 26 9.78 10.57 8.85
C GLU A 26 9.42 9.31 8.08
N ALA A 27 8.28 8.70 8.43
CA ALA A 27 7.86 7.47 7.77
C ALA A 27 8.02 7.73 6.28
N PRO A 28 8.83 6.94 5.54
CA PRO A 28 9.27 7.30 4.21
C PRO A 28 8.02 7.67 3.44
N GLU A 29 7.93 8.94 3.05
CA GLU A 29 6.71 9.46 2.45
C GLU A 29 6.42 8.55 1.26
N LYS A 30 5.27 7.89 1.29
CA LYS A 30 4.97 6.82 0.35
C LYS A 30 4.91 7.46 -1.03
N ASN A 31 5.87 7.13 -1.88
CA ASN A 31 5.92 7.69 -3.23
C ASN A 31 4.88 7.05 -4.16
N TYR A 32 3.86 6.36 -3.64
CA TYR A 32 2.87 5.64 -4.42
C TYR A 32 1.46 5.90 -3.89
N ARG A 33 0.49 6.08 -4.80
CA ARG A 33 -0.91 6.40 -4.46
C ARG A 33 -1.91 5.53 -5.25
N PRO A 34 -2.20 4.31 -4.80
CA PRO A 34 -3.09 3.41 -5.52
C PRO A 34 -4.54 3.90 -5.43
N GLN A 35 -5.21 3.96 -6.57
CA GLN A 35 -6.66 4.17 -6.66
C GLN A 35 -7.34 2.90 -7.11
N TRP A 36 -8.57 2.71 -6.65
CA TRP A 36 -9.36 1.52 -6.92
C TRP A 36 -10.40 1.80 -8.00
N LYS A 37 -10.54 0.85 -8.92
CA LYS A 37 -11.68 0.76 -9.82
C LYS A 37 -12.52 -0.43 -9.43
N THR A 38 -13.76 -0.16 -9.04
CA THR A 38 -14.78 -1.19 -8.79
C THR A 38 -15.74 -1.24 -9.97
N THR A 39 -16.15 -2.46 -10.33
CA THR A 39 -17.20 -2.70 -11.31
C THR A 39 -18.33 -3.41 -10.58
N THR A 40 -19.55 -2.91 -10.72
CA THR A 40 -20.76 -3.45 -10.08
C THR A 40 -21.77 -3.93 -11.11
N THR A 41 -22.63 -4.88 -10.73
CA THR A 41 -23.77 -5.30 -11.56
C THR A 41 -24.90 -4.28 -11.50
N GLN A 42 -25.44 -3.92 -12.66
CA GLN A 42 -26.55 -2.94 -12.77
C GLN A 42 -27.81 -3.35 -12.00
N LYS A 43 -28.08 -4.66 -11.86
CA LYS A 43 -29.29 -5.17 -11.19
C LYS A 43 -29.23 -5.24 -9.66
N SER A 44 -28.04 -5.25 -9.05
CA SER A 44 -27.91 -5.54 -7.61
C SER A 44 -26.86 -4.71 -6.87
N GLY A 45 -26.12 -3.84 -7.56
CA GLY A 45 -25.03 -3.08 -6.96
C GLY A 45 -23.85 -3.93 -6.47
N LYS A 46 -23.86 -5.25 -6.72
CA LYS A 46 -22.85 -6.18 -6.24
C LYS A 46 -21.53 -5.93 -6.96
N VAL A 47 -20.45 -5.71 -6.22
CA VAL A 47 -19.09 -5.60 -6.78
C VAL A 47 -18.73 -6.93 -7.43
N VAL A 48 -18.59 -6.93 -8.75
CA VAL A 48 -18.15 -8.08 -9.55
C VAL A 48 -16.67 -8.07 -9.81
N LYS A 49 -16.05 -6.88 -9.79
CA LYS A 49 -14.62 -6.72 -10.03
C LYS A 49 -14.08 -5.57 -9.21
N LYS A 50 -12.88 -5.76 -8.67
CA LYS A 50 -12.09 -4.73 -7.99
C LYS A 50 -10.69 -4.81 -8.58
N GLU A 51 -10.10 -3.66 -8.90
CA GLU A 51 -8.77 -3.56 -9.51
C GLU A 51 -8.06 -2.30 -9.02
N ILE A 52 -6.75 -2.37 -8.87
CA ILE A 52 -5.91 -1.19 -8.66
C ILE A 52 -5.56 -0.62 -10.04
N LEU A 53 -5.77 0.68 -10.22
CA LEU A 53 -5.41 1.40 -11.44
C LEU A 53 -3.91 1.63 -11.48
N LYS A 54 -3.22 1.01 -12.44
CA LYS A 54 -1.75 1.10 -12.56
C LYS A 54 -1.31 2.56 -12.76
N GLU A 55 -2.02 3.27 -13.62
CA GLU A 55 -1.72 4.63 -14.04
C GLU A 55 -1.82 5.62 -12.87
N SER A 56 -2.61 5.29 -11.85
CA SER A 56 -2.78 6.16 -10.67
C SER A 56 -1.64 6.01 -9.66
N VAL A 57 -0.87 4.92 -9.68
CA VAL A 57 0.03 4.58 -8.56
C VAL A 57 1.22 5.54 -8.50
N CYS A 58 1.88 5.80 -9.62
CA CYS A 58 3.06 6.66 -9.71
C CYS A 58 2.80 7.95 -10.51
N TYR A 59 1.54 8.40 -10.59
CA TYR A 59 1.11 9.46 -11.52
C TYR A 59 1.80 10.82 -11.32
N ASN A 60 2.33 11.09 -10.12
CA ASN A 60 3.02 12.33 -9.81
C ASN A 60 4.45 12.41 -10.37
N TYR A 61 4.99 11.30 -10.86
CA TYR A 61 6.39 11.22 -11.28
C TYR A 61 6.48 11.00 -12.79
N PRO A 62 7.33 11.77 -13.50
CA PRO A 62 7.56 11.56 -14.93
C PRO A 62 8.08 10.14 -15.20
N ASP A 63 7.53 9.49 -16.21
CA ASP A 63 7.96 8.15 -16.62
C ASP A 63 9.48 8.11 -16.86
N GLY A 64 10.13 7.10 -16.28
CA GLY A 64 11.58 6.89 -16.42
C GLY A 64 12.47 7.67 -15.45
N SER A 65 11.93 8.67 -14.73
CA SER A 65 12.66 9.41 -13.69
C SER A 65 13.11 8.50 -12.53
N ILE A 66 14.11 8.95 -11.77
CA ILE A 66 14.59 8.21 -10.58
C ILE A 66 13.46 8.03 -9.57
N ASP A 67 12.65 9.07 -9.35
CA ASP A 67 11.52 9.01 -8.43
C ASP A 67 10.42 8.09 -8.92
N TYR A 68 10.15 8.04 -10.23
CA TYR A 68 9.24 7.05 -10.80
C TYR A 68 9.71 5.62 -10.56
N ARG A 69 11.01 5.33 -10.77
CA ARG A 69 11.58 4.00 -10.48
C ARG A 69 11.49 3.65 -9.01
N ARG A 70 11.73 4.63 -8.13
CA ARG A 70 11.61 4.48 -6.68
C ARG A 70 10.16 4.23 -6.27
N CYS A 71 9.20 4.97 -6.82
CA CYS A 71 7.77 4.73 -6.64
C CYS A 71 7.40 3.30 -7.03
N ARG A 72 7.81 2.86 -8.22
CA ARG A 72 7.47 1.52 -8.71
C ARG A 72 7.96 0.41 -7.79
N ARG A 73 9.22 0.47 -7.33
CA ARG A 73 9.75 -0.51 -6.38
C ARG A 73 8.99 -0.50 -5.04
N GLN A 74 8.77 0.68 -4.46
CA GLN A 74 8.02 0.79 -3.20
C GLN A 74 6.56 0.28 -3.35
N ALA A 75 5.94 0.55 -4.51
CA ALA A 75 4.61 0.06 -4.81
C ALA A 75 4.60 -1.47 -4.97
N GLU A 76 5.58 -2.05 -5.66
CA GLU A 76 5.75 -3.49 -5.81
C GLU A 76 5.88 -4.18 -4.44
N ASP A 77 6.78 -3.69 -3.58
CA ASP A 77 6.99 -4.21 -2.22
C ASP A 77 5.70 -4.17 -1.40
N TYR A 78 4.99 -3.04 -1.44
CA TYR A 78 3.71 -2.87 -0.77
C TYR A 78 2.63 -3.83 -1.29
N PHE A 79 2.52 -3.98 -2.61
CA PHE A 79 1.55 -4.89 -3.23
C PHE A 79 1.89 -6.36 -2.95
N ASP A 80 3.17 -6.73 -2.88
CA ASP A 80 3.61 -8.06 -2.49
C ASP A 80 3.26 -8.38 -1.03
N GLU A 81 3.54 -7.45 -0.12
CA GLU A 81 3.20 -7.59 1.30
C GLU A 81 1.69 -7.78 1.48
N LYS A 82 0.88 -6.91 0.85
CA LYS A 82 -0.59 -7.00 0.92
C LYS A 82 -1.14 -8.26 0.25
N CYS A 83 -0.57 -8.68 -0.88
CA CYS A 83 -0.92 -9.95 -1.51
C CYS A 83 -0.65 -11.13 -0.56
N LYS A 84 0.50 -11.17 0.12
CA LYS A 84 0.85 -12.23 1.09
C LYS A 84 -0.08 -12.21 2.31
N GLU A 85 -0.37 -11.04 2.86
CA GLU A 85 -1.29 -10.85 3.99
C GLU A 85 -2.69 -11.37 3.63
N LEU A 86 -3.22 -10.95 2.48
CA LEU A 86 -4.56 -11.34 2.03
C LEU A 86 -4.64 -12.81 1.64
N LYS A 87 -3.57 -13.41 1.10
CA LYS A 87 -3.50 -14.87 0.91
C LYS A 87 -3.65 -15.64 2.21
N LYS A 88 -2.99 -15.19 3.29
CA LYS A 88 -3.13 -15.78 4.62
C LYS A 88 -4.57 -15.61 5.14
N LYS A 89 -5.11 -14.39 5.05
CA LYS A 89 -6.48 -14.06 5.47
C LYS A 89 -7.53 -14.86 4.69
N TYR A 90 -7.36 -15.05 3.38
CA TYR A 90 -8.27 -15.82 2.54
C TYR A 90 -8.40 -17.27 3.00
N ARG A 91 -7.28 -17.89 3.41
CA ARG A 91 -7.26 -19.28 3.92
C ARG A 91 -8.06 -19.43 5.21
N THR A 92 -8.01 -18.44 6.10
CA THR A 92 -8.68 -18.48 7.41
C THR A 92 -10.10 -17.92 7.40
N THR A 93 -10.46 -17.09 6.42
CA THR A 93 -11.78 -16.45 6.34
C THR A 93 -12.85 -17.44 5.87
N LYS A 94 -14.00 -17.47 6.57
CA LYS A 94 -15.18 -18.28 6.21
C LYS A 94 -16.04 -17.58 5.15
N LYS A 95 -16.92 -18.34 4.48
CA LYS A 95 -17.96 -17.76 3.61
C LYS A 95 -18.96 -16.95 4.49
N PRO A 96 -19.54 -15.85 3.98
CA PRO A 96 -19.41 -15.29 2.62
C PRO A 96 -18.21 -14.33 2.45
N TYR A 97 -17.66 -13.79 3.54
CA TYR A 97 -16.58 -12.78 3.55
C TYR A 97 -15.32 -13.19 2.76
N ARG A 98 -15.10 -14.50 2.59
CA ARG A 98 -14.03 -15.04 1.74
C ARG A 98 -14.07 -14.48 0.31
N GLN A 99 -15.23 -14.13 -0.25
CA GLN A 99 -15.33 -13.56 -1.60
C GLN A 99 -14.73 -12.15 -1.69
N GLU A 100 -15.00 -11.30 -0.70
CA GLU A 100 -14.45 -9.93 -0.64
C GLU A 100 -12.93 -9.96 -0.46
N VAL A 101 -12.45 -10.80 0.47
CA VAL A 101 -11.01 -11.01 0.67
C VAL A 101 -10.33 -11.52 -0.59
N LYS A 102 -11.02 -12.38 -1.37
CA LYS A 102 -10.51 -12.85 -2.67
C LYS A 102 -10.37 -11.70 -3.67
N ALA A 103 -11.36 -10.84 -3.79
CA ALA A 103 -11.33 -9.72 -4.74
C ALA A 103 -10.19 -8.75 -4.42
N ASP A 104 -9.98 -8.45 -3.13
CA ASP A 104 -8.84 -7.65 -2.68
C ASP A 104 -7.52 -8.36 -2.97
N MET A 105 -7.42 -9.63 -2.61
CA MET A 105 -6.22 -10.45 -2.83
C MET A 105 -5.82 -10.47 -4.30
N ASP A 106 -6.75 -10.79 -5.19
CA ASP A 106 -6.51 -10.88 -6.63
C ASP A 106 -6.04 -9.52 -7.19
N SER A 107 -6.61 -8.42 -6.70
CA SER A 107 -6.21 -7.06 -7.08
C SER A 107 -4.77 -6.75 -6.70
N PHE A 108 -4.39 -6.96 -5.44
CA PHE A 108 -3.04 -6.70 -4.95
C PHE A 108 -2.01 -7.63 -5.61
N CYS A 109 -2.32 -8.93 -5.72
CA CYS A 109 -1.43 -9.90 -6.35
C CYS A 109 -1.22 -9.62 -7.84
N ARG A 110 -2.24 -9.07 -8.53
CA ARG A 110 -2.09 -8.62 -9.92
C ARG A 110 -1.28 -7.34 -10.01
N ALA A 111 -1.59 -6.33 -9.18
CA ALA A 111 -0.88 -5.06 -9.17
C ALA A 111 0.62 -5.28 -8.97
N ARG A 112 1.02 -6.15 -8.05
CA ARG A 112 2.42 -6.56 -7.86
C ARG A 112 3.13 -6.98 -9.16
N ARG A 113 2.45 -7.63 -10.10
CA ARG A 113 3.07 -8.08 -11.37
C ARG A 113 3.19 -6.97 -12.42
N LEU A 114 2.52 -5.84 -12.19
CA LEU A 114 2.51 -4.70 -13.09
C LEU A 114 3.56 -3.65 -12.73
N PHE A 115 4.08 -3.71 -11.50
CA PHE A 115 5.09 -2.81 -10.93
C PHE A 115 6.44 -3.49 -10.92
#